data_AF-A0AAV8U930-F1
#
_entry.id   AF-A0AAV8U930-F1
#
_cell.length_a   1.000
_cell.length_b   1.000
_cell.length_c   1.000
_cell.angle_alpha   90.00
_cell.angle_beta   90.00
_cell.angle_gamma   90.00
#
_symmetry.space_group_name_H-M   'P 1'
#
loop_
_entity.id
_entity.type
_entity.pdbx_description
1 polymer ?
#
loop_
_entity_poly.entity_id
_entity_poly.type
_entity_poly.pdbx_seq_one_letter_code
_entity_poly.pdbx_strand_id
1 'polypeptide(L)'
;MEDFTLHKVAISGPTLASMIQRVSSSVGDVDGLLFGHVTGITPSTLSDDDAVSPDSGSQQLVANVTSFICFHSPLSFYDSLGRVDSSCLRRFTSSPATHHHHFMGWFSARRKTPIRPSMREYSVTRSLSSKSELSFPIKDLETKTRLSPCVFLLFSTPLPEQVIHTHEYRAYQFRTSRGSLEPKPMDIVNIGPAFRGHYGSFSPNSPFPMLNCELRGSMNEDTKVETLDEKKQNSRDQSELDMCAEGFGIGNLRRLIGADASNTTTTLEDLYERMLTKIDTLAREVEISSSKVLEQENHNRKLRHKIARTSVE
;
A
#
# COMPACT_ATOMS: atom_id res chain seq x y z
N MET A 1 -7.30 23.28 8.78
CA MET A 1 -6.37 22.13 8.69
C MET A 1 -5.74 22.26 7.32
N GLU A 2 -4.43 22.51 7.25
CA GLU A 2 -3.74 22.61 5.97
C GLU A 2 -3.79 21.25 5.28
N ASP A 3 -4.36 21.20 4.08
CA ASP A 3 -4.30 19.97 3.28
C ASP A 3 -2.95 19.93 2.57
N PHE A 4 -2.17 18.88 2.82
CA PHE A 4 -0.99 18.62 2.03
C PHE A 4 -1.37 18.11 0.65
N THR A 5 -0.69 18.61 -0.38
CA THR A 5 -0.97 18.24 -1.77
C THR A 5 -0.11 17.03 -2.13
N LEU A 6 -0.76 15.96 -2.61
CA LEU A 6 -0.05 14.82 -3.17
C LEU A 6 0.49 15.21 -4.54
N HIS A 7 1.75 14.89 -4.78
CA HIS A 7 2.37 15.03 -6.09
C HIS A 7 1.84 13.93 -7.03
N LYS A 8 1.87 12.67 -6.58
CA LYS A 8 1.42 11.50 -7.35
C LYS A 8 0.91 10.38 -6.45
N VAL A 9 0.18 9.43 -7.05
CA VAL A 9 -0.22 8.16 -6.44
C VAL A 9 0.54 7.04 -7.11
N ALA A 10 1.39 6.31 -6.37
CA ALA A 10 2.12 5.16 -6.89
C ALA A 10 1.44 3.85 -6.50
N ILE A 11 1.39 2.90 -7.43
CA ILE A 11 0.88 1.55 -7.19
C ILE A 11 1.80 0.53 -7.89
N SER A 12 1.92 -0.67 -7.30
CA SER A 12 2.64 -1.75 -7.98
C SER A 12 1.81 -2.32 -9.13
N GLY A 13 2.49 -2.75 -10.20
CA GLY A 13 1.85 -3.48 -11.31
C GLY A 13 0.99 -4.67 -10.85
N PRO A 14 1.50 -5.58 -9.99
CA PRO A 14 0.72 -6.69 -9.46
C PRO A 14 -0.52 -6.27 -8.67
N THR A 15 -0.43 -5.24 -7.82
CA THR A 15 -1.58 -4.73 -7.05
C THR A 15 -2.65 -4.17 -7.98
N LEU A 16 -2.25 -3.36 -8.98
CA LEU A 16 -3.17 -2.80 -9.96
C LEU A 16 -3.83 -3.89 -10.82
N ALA A 17 -3.05 -4.87 -11.29
CA ALA A 17 -3.56 -6.00 -12.07
C ALA A 17 -4.58 -6.81 -11.26
N SER A 18 -4.30 -7.09 -9.99
CA SER A 18 -5.23 -7.76 -9.07
C SER A 18 -6.53 -6.97 -8.88
N MET A 19 -6.45 -5.65 -8.70
CA MET A 19 -7.65 -4.80 -8.64
C MET A 19 -8.47 -4.86 -9.93
N ILE A 20 -7.83 -4.72 -11.09
CA ILE A 20 -8.50 -4.78 -12.41
C ILE A 20 -9.16 -6.15 -12.60
N GLN A 21 -8.48 -7.24 -12.24
CA GLN A 21 -9.03 -8.59 -12.30
C GLN A 21 -10.28 -8.71 -11.43
N ARG A 22 -10.23 -8.25 -10.17
CA ARG A 22 -11.38 -8.30 -9.24
C ARG A 22 -12.56 -7.50 -9.79
N VAL A 23 -12.32 -6.29 -10.27
CA VAL A 23 -13.33 -5.42 -10.89
C VAL A 23 -13.96 -6.07 -12.14
N SER A 24 -13.13 -6.68 -12.99
CA SER A 24 -13.58 -7.30 -14.25
C SER A 24 -14.34 -8.60 -14.01
N SER A 25 -13.92 -9.39 -13.03
CA SER A 25 -14.56 -10.66 -12.64
C SER A 25 -15.88 -10.49 -11.87
N SER A 26 -16.16 -9.29 -11.35
CA SER A 26 -17.42 -9.00 -10.66
C SER A 26 -18.61 -9.15 -11.62
N VAL A 27 -19.81 -9.37 -11.06
CA VAL A 27 -21.06 -9.35 -11.83
C VAL A 27 -21.57 -7.91 -12.04
N GLY A 28 -21.20 -6.99 -11.15
CA GLY A 28 -21.68 -5.59 -11.15
C GLY A 28 -20.62 -4.59 -10.73
N ASP A 29 -21.07 -3.42 -10.30
CA ASP A 29 -20.22 -2.39 -9.71
C ASP A 29 -19.65 -2.88 -8.38
N VAL A 30 -18.44 -2.45 -8.03
CA VAL A 30 -17.77 -2.81 -6.78
C VAL A 30 -17.09 -1.60 -6.17
N ASP A 31 -16.89 -1.64 -4.86
CA ASP A 31 -16.09 -0.67 -4.14
C ASP A 31 -15.17 -1.38 -3.15
N GLY A 32 -14.24 -0.62 -2.57
CA GLY A 32 -13.28 -1.18 -1.64
C GLY A 32 -12.39 -0.15 -0.99
N LEU A 33 -11.57 -0.61 -0.05
CA LEU A 33 -10.65 0.21 0.75
C LEU A 33 -9.24 0.07 0.22
N LEU A 34 -8.45 1.14 0.35
CA LEU A 34 -7.05 1.22 -0.04
C LEU A 34 -6.18 1.39 1.19
N PHE A 35 -5.07 0.65 1.21
CA PHE A 35 -4.09 0.68 2.28
C PHE A 35 -2.70 0.92 1.72
N GLY A 36 -1.88 1.63 2.49
CA GLY A 36 -0.58 2.08 2.03
C GLY A 36 0.07 3.05 2.99
N HIS A 37 0.93 3.89 2.46
CA HIS A 37 1.61 4.94 3.22
C HIS A 37 1.92 6.12 2.30
N VAL A 38 2.24 7.26 2.90
CA VAL A 38 2.67 8.45 2.17
C VAL A 38 4.11 8.75 2.57
N THR A 39 4.99 8.95 1.59
CA THR A 39 6.39 9.36 1.80
C THR A 39 6.59 10.79 1.32
N GLY A 40 7.39 11.56 2.05
CA GLY A 40 7.84 12.87 1.62
C GLY A 40 9.14 12.75 0.84
N ILE A 41 9.16 13.24 -0.40
CA ILE A 41 10.35 13.30 -1.24
C ILE A 41 10.81 14.76 -1.30
N THR A 42 12.04 15.02 -0.91
CA THR A 42 12.67 16.33 -1.09
C THR A 42 13.29 16.37 -2.48
N PRO A 43 12.78 17.18 -3.42
CA PRO A 43 13.38 17.28 -4.74
C PRO A 43 14.77 17.92 -4.62
N SER A 44 15.80 17.24 -5.10
CA SER A 44 17.15 17.80 -5.24
C SER A 44 17.23 18.64 -6.52
N THR A 45 16.48 19.73 -6.58
CA THR A 45 16.59 20.69 -7.70
C THR A 45 17.53 21.81 -7.27
N LEU A 46 18.73 21.81 -7.85
CA LEU A 46 19.61 22.98 -7.78
C LEU A 46 19.03 24.03 -8.73
N SER A 47 18.57 25.15 -8.17
CA SER A 47 18.15 26.32 -8.94
C SER A 47 19.36 27.24 -9.10
N ASP A 48 19.65 27.66 -10.32
CA ASP A 48 20.78 28.57 -10.63
C ASP A 48 20.42 30.05 -10.39
N ASP A 49 19.14 30.33 -10.09
CA ASP A 49 18.65 31.68 -9.78
C ASP A 49 18.69 31.97 -8.27
N ASP A 50 19.49 32.98 -7.87
CA ASP A 50 19.61 33.56 -6.53
C ASP A 50 18.35 34.31 -6.03
N ALA A 51 17.20 34.10 -6.67
CA ALA A 51 15.94 34.71 -6.25
C ALA A 51 15.33 33.87 -5.12
N VAL A 52 15.65 34.25 -3.87
CA VAL A 52 15.04 33.73 -2.64
C VAL A 52 13.52 33.86 -2.70
N SER A 53 12.87 32.81 -3.17
CA SER A 53 11.46 32.52 -2.92
C SER A 53 11.44 31.37 -1.91
N PRO A 54 10.79 31.51 -0.74
CA PRO A 54 10.84 30.51 0.33
C PRO A 54 10.12 29.18 -0.02
N ASP A 55 9.56 29.05 -1.22
CA ASP A 55 8.76 27.89 -1.67
C ASP A 55 9.52 26.88 -2.55
N SER A 56 10.78 27.15 -2.92
CA SER A 56 11.54 26.30 -3.87
C SER A 56 11.98 24.94 -3.31
N GLY A 57 11.65 24.63 -2.04
CA GLY A 57 11.89 23.35 -1.38
C GLY A 57 10.62 22.57 -1.05
N SER A 58 9.48 22.84 -1.71
CA SER A 58 8.21 22.20 -1.37
C SER A 58 8.32 20.67 -1.44
N GLN A 59 8.25 20.01 -0.28
CA GLN A 59 8.33 18.57 -0.15
C GLN A 59 7.22 17.90 -0.98
N GLN A 60 7.60 17.00 -1.87
CA GLN A 60 6.66 16.30 -2.74
C GLN A 60 6.14 15.05 -2.04
N LEU A 61 4.86 15.02 -1.72
CA LEU A 61 4.25 13.84 -1.09
C LEU A 61 3.83 12.81 -2.15
N VAL A 62 4.25 11.56 -1.96
CA VAL A 62 3.86 10.44 -2.81
C VAL A 62 3.04 9.45 -2.01
N ALA A 63 1.83 9.15 -2.49
CA ALA A 63 0.96 8.15 -1.86
C ALA A 63 1.20 6.77 -2.49
N ASN A 64 1.75 5.84 -1.72
CA ASN A 64 2.07 4.48 -2.16
C ASN A 64 0.95 3.51 -1.74
N VAL A 65 0.18 3.02 -2.72
CA VAL A 65 -0.84 1.99 -2.53
C VAL A 65 -0.18 0.61 -2.50
N THR A 66 -0.26 -0.08 -1.37
CA THR A 66 0.37 -1.39 -1.18
C THR A 66 -0.64 -2.54 -1.25
N SER A 67 -1.86 -2.33 -0.75
CA SER A 67 -2.88 -3.37 -0.68
C SER A 67 -4.29 -2.76 -0.71
N PHE A 68 -5.28 -3.62 -0.95
CA PHE A 68 -6.68 -3.22 -1.04
C PHE A 68 -7.60 -4.32 -0.50
N ILE A 69 -8.81 -3.93 -0.12
CA ILE A 69 -9.92 -4.84 0.19
C ILE A 69 -11.03 -4.52 -0.79
N CYS A 70 -11.52 -5.51 -1.53
CA CYS A 70 -12.66 -5.36 -2.44
C CYS A 70 -13.92 -5.96 -1.83
N PHE A 71 -14.99 -5.19 -1.78
CA PHE A 71 -16.31 -5.69 -1.39
C PHE A 71 -17.04 -6.27 -2.60
N HIS A 72 -17.92 -7.24 -2.35
CA HIS A 72 -18.68 -7.92 -3.41
C HIS A 72 -19.80 -7.05 -4.01
N SER A 73 -20.26 -6.06 -3.26
CA SER A 73 -21.33 -5.14 -3.67
C SER A 73 -21.05 -3.75 -3.13
N PRO A 74 -21.53 -2.70 -3.82
CA PRO A 74 -21.40 -1.35 -3.32
C PRO A 74 -22.21 -1.16 -2.03
N LEU A 75 -21.99 -0.04 -1.34
CA LEU A 75 -22.67 0.31 -0.09
C LEU A 75 -22.32 -0.62 1.08
N SER A 76 -21.12 -1.23 1.05
CA SER A 76 -20.70 -2.18 2.09
C SER A 76 -20.24 -1.50 3.39
N PHE A 77 -19.81 -0.24 3.33
CA PHE A 77 -19.32 0.52 4.49
C PHE A 77 -19.90 1.95 4.58
N TYR A 78 -20.84 2.28 3.69
CA TYR A 78 -21.47 3.59 3.61
C TYR A 78 -22.90 3.47 3.07
N ASP A 79 -23.73 4.46 3.37
CA ASP A 79 -25.14 4.50 2.96
C ASP A 79 -25.34 5.17 1.56
N SER A 80 -26.58 5.18 1.08
CA SER A 80 -26.94 5.79 -0.21
C SER A 80 -26.66 7.30 -0.29
N LEU A 81 -26.58 7.99 0.86
CA LEU A 81 -26.26 9.42 0.98
C LEU A 81 -24.74 9.68 1.06
N GLY A 82 -23.93 8.62 1.15
CA GLY A 82 -22.48 8.69 1.27
C GLY A 82 -21.98 8.91 2.69
N ARG A 83 -22.78 8.59 3.70
CA ARG A 83 -22.36 8.60 5.11
C ARG A 83 -21.68 7.29 5.44
N VAL A 84 -20.46 7.38 5.96
CA VAL A 84 -19.64 6.20 6.30
C VAL A 84 -20.01 5.64 7.67
N ASP A 85 -20.22 4.33 7.75
CA ASP A 85 -20.37 3.62 9.01
C ASP A 85 -19.00 3.37 9.68
N SER A 86 -18.72 4.10 10.76
CA SER A 86 -17.47 3.97 11.52
C SER A 86 -17.27 2.58 12.12
N SER A 87 -18.35 1.89 12.49
CA SER A 87 -18.26 0.58 13.16
C SER A 87 -17.86 -0.51 12.18
N CYS A 88 -18.45 -0.51 10.98
CA CYS A 88 -18.03 -1.36 9.88
C CYS A 88 -16.59 -1.06 9.47
N LEU A 89 -16.22 0.22 9.31
CA LEU A 89 -14.87 0.59 8.92
C LEU A 89 -13.81 0.13 9.94
N ARG A 90 -14.07 0.31 11.25
CA ARG A 90 -13.16 -0.14 12.32
C ARG A 90 -12.86 -1.64 12.25
N ARG A 91 -13.82 -2.47 11.85
CA ARG A 91 -13.56 -3.91 11.67
C ARG A 91 -12.46 -4.18 10.63
N PHE A 92 -12.40 -3.37 9.58
CA PHE A 92 -11.43 -3.52 8.50
C PHE A 92 -10.11 -2.77 8.75
N THR A 93 -10.14 -1.68 9.52
CA THR A 93 -8.97 -0.85 9.79
C THR A 93 -8.25 -1.19 11.10
N SER A 94 -8.89 -1.88 12.04
CA SER A 94 -8.31 -2.19 13.37
C SER A 94 -7.47 -3.48 13.40
N SER A 95 -7.03 -4.01 12.26
CA SER A 95 -6.20 -5.23 12.25
C SER A 95 -4.84 -4.96 12.91
N PRO A 96 -4.49 -5.64 14.01
CA PRO A 96 -3.26 -5.40 14.77
C PRO A 96 -1.99 -5.93 14.08
N ALA A 97 -2.12 -6.64 12.95
CA ALA A 97 -1.00 -7.36 12.33
C ALA A 97 -0.08 -6.50 11.45
N THR A 98 -0.40 -5.23 11.19
CA THR A 98 0.37 -4.40 10.25
C THR A 98 0.57 -2.98 10.74
N HIS A 99 1.60 -2.75 11.57
CA HIS A 99 2.02 -1.40 11.99
C HIS A 99 2.47 -0.49 10.83
N HIS A 100 2.54 -1.00 9.61
CA HIS A 100 3.15 -0.32 8.46
C HIS A 100 2.20 0.04 7.31
N HIS A 101 0.92 -0.36 7.39
CA HIS A 101 -0.07 -0.10 6.34
C HIS A 101 -1.26 0.67 6.91
N HIS A 102 -1.42 1.91 6.47
CA HIS A 102 -2.47 2.81 6.92
C HIS A 102 -3.60 2.87 5.89
N PHE A 103 -4.82 3.06 6.40
CA PHE A 103 -5.98 3.33 5.56
C PHE A 103 -5.81 4.71 4.88
N MET A 104 -5.58 4.71 3.57
CA MET A 104 -5.27 5.92 2.80
C MET A 104 -6.45 6.46 2.01
N GLY A 105 -7.47 5.64 1.78
CA GLY A 105 -8.56 5.99 0.89
C GLY A 105 -9.36 4.79 0.42
N TRP A 106 -10.07 4.94 -0.69
CA TRP A 106 -10.99 3.93 -1.20
C TRP A 106 -11.05 3.94 -2.72
N PHE A 107 -11.68 2.93 -3.31
CA PHE A 107 -11.90 2.88 -4.75
C PHE A 107 -13.35 2.55 -5.07
N SER A 108 -13.79 3.01 -6.23
CA SER A 108 -15.06 2.62 -6.85
C SER A 108 -14.82 2.17 -8.27
N ALA A 109 -15.49 1.10 -8.66
CA ALA A 109 -15.45 0.59 -10.01
C ALA A 109 -16.86 0.48 -10.56
N ARG A 110 -17.08 1.16 -11.68
CA ARG A 110 -18.40 1.29 -12.31
C ARG A 110 -18.35 0.86 -13.76
N ARG A 111 -19.39 0.19 -14.24
CA ARG A 111 -19.47 -0.23 -15.64
C ARG A 111 -20.02 0.88 -16.52
N LYS A 112 -19.42 1.10 -17.69
CA LYS A 112 -19.96 2.03 -18.72
C LYS A 112 -20.16 3.47 -18.22
N THR A 113 -19.30 3.95 -17.32
CA THR A 113 -19.41 5.32 -16.81
C THR A 113 -18.20 6.15 -17.19
N PRO A 114 -18.35 7.48 -17.36
CA PRO A 114 -17.21 8.35 -17.52
C PRO A 114 -16.34 8.30 -16.26
N ILE A 115 -15.02 8.45 -16.46
CA ILE A 115 -14.01 8.43 -15.40
C ILE A 115 -14.01 9.73 -14.55
N ARG A 116 -15.19 10.27 -14.25
CA ARG A 116 -15.40 11.43 -13.38
C ARG A 116 -16.12 11.01 -12.08
N PRO A 117 -15.75 11.58 -10.92
CA PRO A 117 -16.45 11.30 -9.69
C PRO A 117 -17.91 11.78 -9.74
N SER A 118 -18.78 11.01 -9.13
CA SER A 118 -20.20 11.28 -8.91
C SER A 118 -20.40 11.98 -7.57
N MET A 119 -21.60 12.52 -7.37
CA MET A 119 -22.00 13.13 -6.09
C MET A 119 -21.91 12.14 -4.92
N ARG A 120 -22.21 10.86 -5.15
CA ARG A 120 -22.07 9.82 -4.12
C ARG A 120 -20.60 9.63 -3.74
N GLU A 121 -19.72 9.47 -4.72
CA GLU A 121 -18.28 9.28 -4.47
C GLU A 121 -17.67 10.50 -3.77
N TYR A 122 -18.12 11.70 -4.13
CA TYR A 122 -17.77 12.93 -3.43
C TYR A 122 -18.19 12.90 -1.96
N SER A 123 -19.46 12.57 -1.67
CA SER A 123 -19.98 12.50 -0.29
C SER A 123 -19.25 11.46 0.56
N VAL A 124 -18.99 10.26 0.00
CA VAL A 124 -18.24 9.21 0.68
C VAL A 124 -16.82 9.66 0.99
N THR A 125 -16.13 10.22 0.00
CA THR A 125 -14.74 10.67 0.19
C THR A 125 -14.66 11.79 1.22
N ARG A 126 -15.58 12.76 1.17
CA ARG A 126 -15.69 13.81 2.18
C ARG A 126 -15.96 13.25 3.58
N SER A 127 -16.85 12.27 3.70
CA SER A 127 -17.18 11.62 4.97
C SER A 127 -15.96 10.89 5.54
N LEU A 128 -15.20 10.17 4.71
CA LEU A 128 -13.94 9.52 5.12
C LEU A 128 -12.89 10.52 5.58
N SER A 129 -12.62 11.56 4.79
CA SER A 129 -11.60 12.57 5.10
C SER A 129 -11.94 13.42 6.33
N SER A 130 -13.23 13.56 6.67
CA SER A 130 -13.67 14.32 7.86
C SER A 130 -13.41 13.60 9.19
N LYS A 131 -13.12 12.30 9.17
CA LYS A 131 -12.94 11.49 10.38
C LYS A 131 -11.47 11.52 10.82
N SER A 132 -11.16 12.35 11.82
CA SER A 132 -9.81 12.47 12.38
C SER A 132 -9.24 11.17 12.96
N GLU A 133 -10.11 10.25 13.39
CA GLU A 133 -9.75 8.90 13.86
C GLU A 133 -8.98 8.09 12.80
N LEU A 134 -9.19 8.40 11.53
CA LEU A 134 -8.59 7.69 10.39
C LEU A 134 -7.29 8.33 9.91
N SER A 135 -6.89 9.45 10.50
CA SER A 135 -5.68 10.15 10.09
C SER A 135 -4.43 9.35 10.43
N PHE A 136 -3.45 9.29 9.53
CA PHE A 136 -2.24 8.47 9.65
C PHE A 136 -0.96 9.32 9.49
N PRO A 137 0.17 8.92 10.07
CA PRO A 137 1.42 9.67 9.96
C PRO A 137 2.02 9.59 8.54
N ILE A 138 2.69 10.66 8.12
CA ILE A 138 3.52 10.67 6.91
C ILE A 138 4.89 10.06 7.25
N LYS A 139 5.40 9.14 6.42
CA LYS A 139 6.75 8.60 6.56
C LYS A 139 7.79 9.66 6.17
N ASP A 140 8.94 9.63 6.84
CA ASP A 140 10.12 10.44 6.53
C ASP A 140 9.96 11.96 6.76
N LEU A 141 8.94 12.38 7.53
CA LEU A 141 8.87 13.73 8.11
C LEU A 141 9.21 13.69 9.60
N GLU A 142 10.14 14.55 10.02
CA GLU A 142 10.48 14.76 11.45
C GLU A 142 9.31 15.34 12.25
N THR A 143 8.42 16.09 11.59
CA THR A 143 7.17 16.59 12.18
C THR A 143 6.11 15.49 12.20
N LYS A 144 5.42 15.29 13.34
CA LYS A 144 4.28 14.35 13.53
C LYS A 144 3.02 14.76 12.74
N THR A 145 3.19 15.08 11.48
CA THR A 145 2.14 15.49 10.56
C THR A 145 1.28 14.26 10.23
N ARG A 146 -0.03 14.41 10.37
CA ARG A 146 -1.00 13.36 10.05
C ARG A 146 -1.83 13.78 8.85
N LEU A 147 -2.05 12.84 7.95
CA LEU A 147 -2.94 12.99 6.80
C LEU A 147 -4.23 12.22 7.03
N SER A 148 -5.35 12.84 6.69
CA SER A 148 -6.63 12.13 6.60
C SER A 148 -6.68 11.30 5.31
N PRO A 149 -7.44 10.20 5.28
CA PRO A 149 -7.65 9.41 4.07
C PRO A 149 -8.21 10.30 2.97
N CYS A 150 -7.48 10.44 1.87
CA CYS A 150 -7.79 11.39 0.81
C CYS A 150 -7.60 10.82 -0.61
N VAL A 151 -7.15 9.57 -0.75
CA VAL A 151 -6.96 8.94 -2.05
C VAL A 151 -8.25 8.30 -2.53
N PHE A 152 -8.66 8.59 -3.75
CA PHE A 152 -9.80 7.95 -4.40
C PHE A 152 -9.38 7.42 -5.77
N LEU A 153 -9.54 6.11 -5.99
CA LEU A 153 -9.34 5.50 -7.30
C LEU A 153 -10.69 5.20 -7.94
N LEU A 154 -10.87 5.65 -9.18
CA LEU A 154 -12.04 5.35 -9.99
C LEU A 154 -11.63 4.41 -11.11
N PHE A 155 -12.37 3.31 -11.28
CA PHE A 155 -12.22 2.37 -12.38
C PHE A 155 -13.47 2.40 -13.27
N SER A 156 -13.28 2.31 -14.57
CA SER A 156 -14.35 2.08 -15.54
C SER A 156 -14.03 0.86 -16.38
N THR A 157 -15.00 -0.05 -16.48
CA THR A 157 -14.87 -1.26 -17.30
C THR A 157 -15.71 -1.22 -18.58
N PRO A 158 -15.19 -1.81 -19.67
CA PRO A 158 -15.84 -1.87 -20.97
C PRO A 158 -16.95 -2.93 -21.00
N LEU A 159 -17.69 -3.01 -22.11
CA LEU A 159 -18.71 -4.05 -22.27
C LEU A 159 -18.05 -5.43 -22.46
N PRO A 160 -18.58 -6.49 -21.82
CA PRO A 160 -18.04 -7.85 -22.01
C PRO A 160 -18.16 -8.34 -23.46
N GLU A 161 -19.12 -7.85 -24.24
CA GLU A 161 -19.39 -8.27 -25.64
C GLU A 161 -18.49 -7.61 -26.69
N GLN A 162 -17.48 -6.84 -26.29
CA GLN A 162 -16.52 -6.22 -27.22
C GLN A 162 -15.30 -7.11 -27.43
N VAL A 163 -14.74 -7.09 -28.65
CA VAL A 163 -13.47 -7.78 -28.98
C VAL A 163 -12.27 -7.06 -28.35
N ILE A 164 -12.42 -5.76 -28.05
CA ILE A 164 -11.40 -4.92 -27.42
C ILE A 164 -11.95 -4.43 -26.09
N HIS A 165 -11.30 -4.80 -24.99
CA HIS A 165 -11.63 -4.33 -23.65
C HIS A 165 -10.66 -3.22 -23.24
N THR A 166 -11.16 -1.99 -23.12
CA THR A 166 -10.39 -0.86 -22.58
C THR A 166 -10.70 -0.68 -21.09
N HIS A 167 -9.72 -0.90 -20.23
CA HIS A 167 -9.82 -0.66 -18.79
C HIS A 167 -9.28 0.73 -18.45
N GLU A 168 -10.17 1.63 -18.04
CA GLU A 168 -9.79 2.98 -17.65
C GLU A 168 -9.73 3.10 -16.13
N TYR A 169 -8.71 3.78 -15.61
CA TYR A 169 -8.60 4.10 -14.20
C TYR A 169 -8.02 5.50 -14.01
N ARG A 170 -8.42 6.16 -12.93
CA ARG A 170 -7.93 7.50 -12.58
C ARG A 170 -7.86 7.67 -11.08
N ALA A 171 -6.76 8.30 -10.63
CA ALA A 171 -6.55 8.66 -9.24
C ALA A 171 -6.98 10.10 -8.97
N TYR A 172 -7.58 10.30 -7.81
CA TYR A 172 -8.01 11.59 -7.29
C TYR A 172 -7.50 11.78 -5.87
N GLN A 173 -7.16 13.01 -5.52
CA GLN A 173 -6.97 13.44 -4.15
C GLN A 173 -8.17 14.29 -3.72
N PHE A 174 -8.75 14.01 -2.56
CA PHE A 174 -9.71 14.89 -1.92
C PHE A 174 -9.01 15.98 -1.10
N ARG A 175 -9.35 17.24 -1.37
CA ARG A 175 -8.88 18.42 -0.65
C ARG A 175 -10.01 18.89 0.26
N THR A 176 -9.92 18.62 1.56
CA THR A 176 -10.92 19.00 2.58
C THR A 176 -11.15 20.52 2.62
N SER A 177 -10.08 21.31 2.54
CA SER A 177 -10.06 22.77 2.50
C SER A 177 -10.87 23.36 1.35
N ARG A 178 -10.78 22.75 0.16
CA ARG A 178 -11.51 23.18 -1.05
C ARG A 178 -12.83 22.44 -1.24
N GLY A 179 -13.04 21.33 -0.53
CA GLY A 179 -14.15 20.40 -0.79
C GLY A 179 -14.16 19.94 -2.25
N SER A 180 -13.02 19.50 -2.79
CA SER A 180 -12.93 19.08 -4.19
C SER A 180 -12.06 17.85 -4.40
N LEU A 181 -12.34 17.10 -5.48
CA LEU A 181 -11.55 15.96 -5.94
C LEU A 181 -10.67 16.42 -7.10
N GLU A 182 -9.37 16.51 -6.85
CA GLU A 182 -8.38 16.93 -7.83
C GLU A 182 -7.71 15.67 -8.43
N PRO A 183 -7.65 15.53 -9.77
CA PRO A 183 -6.98 14.39 -10.39
C PRO A 183 -5.48 14.43 -10.09
N LYS A 184 -4.89 13.27 -9.81
CA LYS A 184 -3.46 13.12 -9.56
C LYS A 184 -2.84 12.12 -10.54
N PRO A 185 -1.59 12.37 -10.98
CA PRO A 185 -0.89 11.41 -11.82
C PRO A 185 -0.72 10.09 -11.05
N MET A 186 -0.90 8.99 -11.78
CA MET A 186 -0.76 7.65 -11.25
C MET A 186 0.51 7.03 -11.82
N ASP A 187 1.39 6.60 -10.94
CA ASP A 187 2.68 6.01 -11.29
C ASP A 187 2.65 4.50 -11.06
N ILE A 188 2.98 3.73 -12.09
CA ILE A 188 2.89 2.27 -12.04
C ILE A 188 4.31 1.74 -11.95
N VAL A 189 4.65 1.30 -10.75
CA VAL A 189 5.98 0.79 -10.43
C VAL A 189 6.22 -0.50 -11.22
N ASN A 190 7.25 -0.47 -12.07
CA ASN A 190 7.67 -1.57 -12.94
C ASN A 190 9.22 -1.63 -13.01
N ILE A 191 9.77 -2.74 -13.52
CA ILE A 191 11.23 -3.01 -13.59
C ILE A 191 11.89 -2.30 -14.80
N GLY A 192 11.15 -1.48 -15.55
CA GLY A 192 11.62 -0.84 -16.78
C GLY A 192 12.76 0.16 -16.56
N PRO A 193 13.32 0.72 -17.66
CA PRO A 193 14.49 1.61 -17.61
C PRO A 193 14.30 2.84 -16.72
N ALA A 194 13.06 3.34 -16.61
CA ALA A 194 12.70 4.46 -15.73
C ALA A 194 12.93 4.14 -14.23
N PHE A 195 12.97 2.86 -13.86
CA PHE A 195 13.25 2.41 -12.50
C PHE A 195 14.74 2.47 -12.13
N ARG A 196 15.65 2.55 -13.12
CA ARG A 196 17.10 2.65 -12.85
C ARG A 196 17.48 3.91 -12.05
N GLY A 197 16.75 5.02 -12.23
CA GLY A 197 16.97 6.24 -11.47
C GLY A 197 16.71 6.09 -9.97
N HIS A 198 15.84 5.15 -9.58
CA HIS A 198 15.54 4.88 -8.17
C HIS A 198 16.65 4.12 -7.44
N TYR A 199 17.62 3.50 -8.14
CA TYR A 199 18.82 2.95 -7.50
C TYR A 199 19.71 4.06 -6.91
N GLY A 200 19.58 5.31 -7.39
CA GLY A 200 20.29 6.47 -6.86
C GLY A 200 19.66 7.07 -5.59
N SER A 201 18.40 6.76 -5.30
CA SER A 201 17.67 7.18 -4.09
C SER A 201 16.86 6.01 -3.55
N PHE A 202 17.53 5.07 -2.88
CA PHE A 202 16.89 3.89 -2.29
C PHE A 202 16.03 4.29 -1.09
N SER A 203 14.75 4.61 -1.33
CA SER A 203 13.73 4.62 -0.28
C SER A 203 12.92 3.32 -0.39
N PRO A 204 13.07 2.37 0.55
CA PRO A 204 12.42 1.08 0.45
C PRO A 204 10.88 1.22 0.59
N ASN A 205 10.13 0.85 -0.46
CA ASN A 205 8.66 0.90 -0.47
C ASN A 205 8.04 -0.13 0.49
N SER A 206 8.67 -1.30 0.60
CA SER A 206 8.46 -2.24 1.71
C SER A 206 9.51 -1.94 2.76
N PRO A 207 9.15 -1.64 4.02
CA PRO A 207 10.16 -1.48 5.04
C PRO A 207 10.96 -2.78 5.08
N PHE A 208 12.26 -2.69 4.82
CA PHE A 208 13.15 -3.75 5.29
C PHE A 208 13.01 -3.76 6.82
N PRO A 209 13.05 -4.93 7.48
CA PRO A 209 13.02 -4.94 8.92
C PRO A 209 14.10 -3.99 9.44
N MET A 210 13.74 -3.14 10.39
CA MET A 210 14.66 -2.13 10.91
C MET A 210 15.67 -2.82 11.83
N LEU A 211 16.63 -3.51 11.22
CA LEU A 211 17.72 -4.14 11.95
C LEU A 211 18.66 -3.02 12.37
N ASN A 212 18.94 -2.92 13.66
CA ASN A 212 20.01 -2.06 14.16
C ASN A 212 21.35 -2.73 13.86
N CYS A 213 21.69 -2.85 12.58
CA CYS A 213 23.03 -3.16 12.14
C CYS A 213 23.89 -1.92 12.39
N GLU A 214 24.35 -1.73 13.64
CA GLU A 214 25.34 -0.73 13.96
C GLU A 214 26.54 -0.94 13.04
N LEU A 215 26.71 -0.03 12.06
CA LEU A 215 27.94 0.09 11.30
C LEU A 215 28.98 0.67 12.27
N ARG A 216 29.50 -0.16 13.20
CA ARG A 216 30.65 0.24 14.00
C ARG A 216 31.76 0.56 13.01
N GLY A 217 32.12 1.84 12.96
CA GLY A 217 33.25 2.32 12.18
C GLY A 217 34.45 1.41 12.43
N SER A 218 35.09 1.03 11.32
CA SER A 218 36.38 0.36 11.32
C SER A 218 37.31 1.05 12.33
N MET A 219 38.02 0.26 13.14
CA MET A 219 38.90 0.64 14.27
C MET A 219 38.23 0.74 15.64
N ASN A 220 37.94 -0.42 16.24
CA ASN A 220 38.27 -0.75 17.64
C ASN A 220 37.83 -2.19 17.89
N GLU A 221 38.69 -3.14 17.51
CA GLU A 221 38.64 -4.49 18.06
C GLU A 221 39.22 -4.42 19.46
N ASP A 222 38.36 -4.28 20.46
CA ASP A 222 38.69 -4.73 21.81
C ASP A 222 37.47 -5.41 22.44
N THR A 223 37.61 -6.72 22.55
CA THR A 223 37.05 -7.63 23.55
C THR A 223 35.79 -7.12 24.27
N LYS A 224 34.61 -7.35 23.70
CA LYS A 224 33.33 -7.14 24.41
C LYS A 224 32.65 -8.47 24.74
N VAL A 225 32.48 -8.70 26.03
CA VAL A 225 31.57 -9.70 26.58
C VAL A 225 30.16 -9.35 26.11
N GLU A 226 29.51 -10.24 25.36
CA GLU A 226 28.14 -10.04 24.87
C GLU A 226 27.22 -9.73 26.07
N THR A 227 26.66 -8.54 26.10
CA THR A 227 25.74 -8.14 27.17
C THR A 227 24.38 -8.79 26.91
N LEU A 228 23.63 -9.15 27.96
CA LEU A 228 22.30 -9.79 27.80
C LEU A 228 21.34 -8.98 26.92
N ASP A 229 21.47 -7.66 26.92
CA ASP A 229 20.68 -6.75 26.07
C ASP A 229 21.04 -6.87 24.58
N GLU A 230 22.32 -7.06 24.24
CA GLU A 230 22.77 -7.28 22.85
C GLU A 230 22.23 -8.62 22.33
N LYS A 231 22.25 -9.68 23.16
CA LYS A 231 21.69 -10.99 22.80
C LYS A 231 20.18 -10.94 22.59
N LYS A 232 19.46 -10.16 23.39
CA LYS A 232 18.02 -9.93 23.24
C LYS A 232 17.69 -9.14 21.98
N GLN A 233 18.52 -8.16 21.62
CA GLN A 233 18.34 -7.39 20.39
C GLN A 233 18.61 -8.26 19.15
N ASN A 234 19.72 -9.01 19.12
CA ASN A 234 20.03 -9.91 18.02
C ASN A 234 18.94 -10.98 17.81
N SER A 235 18.35 -11.49 18.88
CA SER A 235 17.21 -12.41 18.79
C SER A 235 15.96 -11.77 18.18
N ARG A 236 15.70 -10.48 18.45
CA ARG A 236 14.57 -9.75 17.87
C ARG A 236 14.82 -9.48 16.39
N ASP A 237 15.99 -8.95 16.07
CA ASP A 237 16.44 -8.68 14.71
C ASP A 237 16.40 -9.97 13.86
N GLN A 238 16.74 -11.13 14.44
CA GLN A 238 16.75 -12.39 13.72
C GLN A 238 15.31 -12.86 13.48
N SER A 239 14.44 -12.73 14.47
CA SER A 239 13.02 -13.02 14.33
C SER A 239 12.35 -12.14 13.27
N GLU A 240 12.76 -10.88 13.14
CA GLU A 240 12.26 -9.97 12.12
C GLU A 240 12.75 -10.34 10.71
N LEU A 241 14.03 -10.74 10.55
CA LEU A 241 14.53 -11.28 9.29
C LEU A 241 13.88 -12.61 8.91
N ASP A 242 13.64 -13.48 9.88
CA ASP A 242 13.02 -14.79 9.67
C ASP A 242 11.60 -14.66 9.10
N MET A 243 10.91 -13.54 9.36
CA MET A 243 9.63 -13.24 8.72
C MET A 243 9.74 -13.09 7.19
N CYS A 244 10.88 -12.62 6.69
CA CYS A 244 11.07 -12.27 5.28
C CYS A 244 11.95 -13.26 4.49
N ALA A 245 12.92 -13.89 5.13
CA ALA A 245 13.97 -14.65 4.46
C ALA A 245 14.26 -16.04 5.09
N GLU A 246 13.26 -16.66 5.73
CA GLU A 246 13.27 -18.06 6.21
C GLU A 246 14.62 -18.51 6.81
N GLY A 247 14.99 -17.96 7.97
CA GLY A 247 16.19 -18.40 8.68
C GLY A 247 17.51 -17.88 8.09
N PHE A 248 17.49 -16.89 7.20
CA PHE A 248 18.72 -16.22 6.77
C PHE A 248 19.30 -15.42 7.95
N GLY A 249 20.49 -15.83 8.40
CA GLY A 249 21.11 -15.24 9.58
C GLY A 249 21.52 -13.78 9.38
N ILE A 250 21.26 -12.88 10.34
CA ILE A 250 21.73 -11.47 10.32
C ILE A 250 23.25 -11.40 10.11
N GLY A 251 24.00 -12.35 10.69
CA GLY A 251 25.45 -12.43 10.53
C GLY A 251 25.90 -12.56 9.07
N ASN A 252 25.08 -13.18 8.21
CA ASN A 252 25.35 -13.27 6.78
C ASN A 252 25.06 -11.95 6.07
N LEU A 253 24.06 -11.18 6.53
CA LEU A 253 23.75 -9.84 6.02
C LEU A 253 24.90 -8.87 6.31
N ARG A 254 25.52 -8.96 7.49
CA ARG A 254 26.70 -8.15 7.84
C ARG A 254 27.87 -8.40 6.90
N ARG A 255 28.01 -9.62 6.35
CA ARG A 255 29.06 -9.97 5.38
C ARG A 255 28.79 -9.43 3.97
N LEU A 256 27.57 -8.98 3.67
CA LEU A 256 27.23 -8.31 2.42
C LEU A 256 27.63 -6.82 2.40
N ILE A 257 28.08 -6.26 3.53
CA ILE A 257 28.38 -4.83 3.69
C ILE A 257 29.81 -4.66 4.24
N GLY A 258 30.64 -3.82 3.62
CA GLY A 258 31.97 -3.45 4.13
C GLY A 258 33.15 -4.24 3.53
N ALA A 259 34.29 -4.27 4.22
CA ALA A 259 35.57 -4.78 3.71
C ALA A 259 35.61 -6.31 3.49
N ASP A 260 34.67 -7.06 4.07
CA ASP A 260 34.55 -8.53 3.97
C ASP A 260 33.73 -9.01 2.75
N ALA A 261 33.37 -8.08 1.85
CA ALA A 261 32.49 -8.29 0.70
C ALA A 261 33.13 -9.09 -0.47
N SER A 262 34.14 -9.92 -0.22
CA SER A 262 34.82 -10.70 -1.28
C SER A 262 33.97 -11.86 -1.84
N ASN A 263 32.93 -12.32 -1.12
CA ASN A 263 31.99 -13.37 -1.52
C ASN A 263 30.54 -12.87 -1.70
N THR A 264 30.35 -11.58 -2.03
CA THR A 264 29.03 -10.94 -2.06
C THR A 264 28.04 -11.59 -3.01
N THR A 265 28.51 -12.14 -4.14
CA THR A 265 27.61 -12.74 -5.15
C THR A 265 26.94 -14.01 -4.64
N THR A 266 27.68 -14.92 -4.02
CA THR A 266 27.12 -16.21 -3.56
C THR A 266 26.20 -16.05 -2.35
N THR A 267 26.51 -15.12 -1.45
CA THR A 267 25.64 -14.82 -0.30
C THR A 267 24.37 -14.07 -0.72
N LEU A 268 24.45 -13.24 -1.76
CA LEU A 268 23.28 -12.59 -2.36
C LEU A 268 22.39 -13.60 -3.09
N GLU A 269 22.99 -14.54 -3.83
CA GLU A 269 22.29 -15.65 -4.48
C GLU A 269 21.53 -16.52 -3.47
N ASP A 270 22.16 -16.93 -2.36
CA ASP A 270 21.50 -17.68 -1.27
C ASP A 270 20.33 -16.90 -0.65
N LEU A 271 20.50 -15.60 -0.42
CA LEU A 271 19.42 -14.75 0.06
C LEU A 271 18.22 -14.73 -0.91
N TYR A 272 18.49 -14.55 -2.21
CA TYR A 272 17.44 -14.58 -3.24
C TYR A 272 16.76 -15.95 -3.33
N GLU A 273 17.52 -17.04 -3.24
CA GLU A 273 16.96 -18.39 -3.24
C GLU A 273 15.97 -18.59 -2.08
N ARG A 274 16.33 -18.16 -0.87
CA ARG A 274 15.42 -18.21 0.30
C ARG A 274 14.19 -17.30 0.16
N MET A 275 14.35 -16.13 -0.44
CA MET A 275 13.20 -15.27 -0.73
C MET A 275 12.25 -15.93 -1.75
N LEU A 276 12.79 -16.67 -2.73
CA LEU A 276 11.99 -17.42 -3.70
C LEU A 276 11.24 -18.59 -3.03
N THR A 277 11.89 -19.34 -2.12
CA THR A 277 11.19 -20.40 -1.35
C THR A 277 10.05 -19.84 -0.50
N LYS A 278 10.26 -18.67 0.11
CA LYS A 278 9.22 -17.97 0.87
C LYS A 278 8.03 -17.59 -0.01
N ILE A 279 8.29 -17.09 -1.22
CA ILE A 279 7.25 -16.72 -2.18
C ILE A 279 6.46 -17.96 -2.64
N ASP A 280 7.12 -19.10 -2.92
CA ASP A 280 6.43 -20.35 -3.28
C ASP A 280 5.52 -20.82 -2.14
N THR A 281 6.02 -20.81 -0.91
CA THR A 281 5.24 -21.19 0.28
C THR A 281 4.02 -20.28 0.45
N LEU A 282 4.21 -18.97 0.33
CA LEU A 282 3.11 -18.01 0.41
C LEU A 282 2.09 -18.19 -0.73
N ALA A 283 2.54 -18.51 -1.94
CA ALA A 283 1.66 -18.78 -3.07
C ALA A 283 0.72 -19.97 -2.78
N ARG A 284 1.25 -21.05 -2.17
CA ARG A 284 0.43 -22.20 -1.74
C ARG A 284 -0.56 -21.85 -0.64
N GLU A 285 -0.15 -21.03 0.34
CA GLU A 285 -1.07 -20.55 1.38
C GLU A 285 -2.19 -19.67 0.80
N VAL A 286 -1.87 -18.82 -0.18
CA VAL A 286 -2.84 -17.99 -0.91
C VAL A 286 -3.80 -18.87 -1.73
N GLU A 287 -3.31 -19.93 -2.37
CA GLU A 287 -4.17 -20.88 -3.08
C GLU A 287 -5.19 -21.55 -2.13
N ILE A 288 -4.69 -22.11 -1.01
CA ILE A 288 -5.54 -22.77 -0.01
C ILE A 288 -6.56 -21.79 0.58
N SER A 289 -6.13 -20.59 0.93
CA SER A 289 -7.02 -19.57 1.51
C SER A 289 -8.04 -19.06 0.51
N SER A 290 -7.66 -18.84 -0.76
CA SER A 290 -8.57 -18.46 -1.83
C SER A 290 -9.65 -19.52 -2.07
N SER A 291 -9.28 -20.81 -2.04
CA SER A 291 -10.24 -21.90 -2.14
C SER A 291 -11.28 -21.86 -1.01
N LYS A 292 -10.84 -21.68 0.24
CA LYS A 292 -11.74 -21.55 1.41
C LYS A 292 -12.69 -20.35 1.29
N VAL A 293 -12.18 -19.20 0.82
CA VAL A 293 -13.01 -18.00 0.60
C VAL A 293 -14.07 -18.28 -0.47
N LEU A 294 -13.70 -18.92 -1.58
CA LEU A 294 -14.63 -19.29 -2.64
C LEU A 294 -15.73 -20.26 -2.16
N GLU A 295 -15.37 -21.26 -1.36
CA GLU A 295 -16.34 -22.17 -0.73
C GLU A 295 -17.33 -21.39 0.16
N GLN A 296 -16.83 -20.47 0.98
CA GLN A 296 -17.67 -19.66 1.85
C GLN A 296 -18.58 -18.70 1.07
N GLU A 297 -18.07 -18.05 0.01
CA GLU A 297 -18.87 -17.20 -0.88
C GLU A 297 -20.00 -17.99 -1.54
N ASN A 298 -19.70 -19.20 -2.02
CA ASN A 298 -20.68 -20.10 -2.62
C ASN A 298 -21.75 -20.54 -1.62
N HIS A 299 -21.35 -20.87 -0.39
CA HIS A 299 -22.28 -21.20 0.69
C HIS A 299 -23.20 -20.03 1.01
N ASN A 300 -22.64 -18.83 1.23
CA ASN A 300 -23.40 -17.61 1.52
C ASN A 300 -24.38 -17.26 0.39
N ARG A 301 -23.97 -17.43 -0.87
CA ARG A 301 -24.84 -17.23 -2.04
C ARG A 301 -26.05 -18.17 -2.02
N LYS A 302 -25.84 -19.47 -1.74
CA LYS A 302 -26.94 -20.46 -1.62
C LYS A 302 -27.91 -20.08 -0.50
N LEU A 303 -27.40 -19.66 0.66
CA LEU A 303 -28.22 -19.22 1.77
C LEU A 303 -29.07 -17.99 1.42
N ARG A 304 -28.47 -16.98 0.78
CA ARG A 304 -29.19 -15.78 0.32
C ARG A 304 -30.32 -16.12 -0.65
N HIS A 305 -30.08 -17.03 -1.60
CA HIS A 305 -31.13 -17.50 -2.50
C HIS A 305 -32.26 -18.25 -1.77
N LYS A 306 -31.94 -19.05 -0.75
CA LYS A 306 -32.95 -19.75 0.05
C LYS A 306 -33.84 -18.76 0.80
N ILE A 307 -33.24 -17.77 1.47
CA ILE A 307 -33.97 -16.74 2.21
C ILE A 307 -34.86 -15.92 1.26
N ALA A 308 -34.31 -15.49 0.12
CA ALA A 308 -35.05 -14.69 -0.86
C ALA A 308 -36.29 -15.41 -1.42
N ARG A 309 -36.24 -16.75 -1.55
CA ARG A 309 -37.40 -17.55 -1.96
C ARG A 309 -38.46 -17.66 -0.87
N THR A 310 -38.05 -17.80 0.38
CA THR A 310 -38.97 -17.92 1.53
C THR A 310 -39.62 -16.60 1.93
N SER A 311 -39.05 -15.45 1.55
CA SER A 311 -39.62 -14.12 1.83
C SER A 311 -40.67 -13.65 0.82
N VAL A 312 -40.98 -14.46 -0.20
CA VAL A 312 -41.98 -14.17 -1.25
C VAL A 312 -43.28 -14.99 -1.03
N GLU A 313 -43.32 -15.83 0.01
CA GLU A 313 -44.52 -16.46 0.55
C GLU A 313 -45.02 -15.70 1.78
#